data_AF-A0A6A5WSD8-F1
#
_entry.id   AF-A0A6A5WSD8-F1
#
_cell.length_a   1.000
_cell.length_b   1.000
_cell.length_c   1.000
_cell.angle_alpha   90.00
_cell.angle_beta   90.00
_cell.angle_gamma   90.00
#
_symmetry.space_group_name_H-M   'P 1'
#
loop_
_entity.id
_entity.type
_entity.pdbx_description
1 polymer ?
#
loop_
_entity_poly.entity_id
_entity_poly.type
_entity_poly.pdbx_seq_one_letter_code
_entity_poly.pdbx_strand_id
1 'polypeptide(L)'
;IASAFPQYRQALYIAIKDSPLRWMLLSLAVQDKLIFTESLVHLVGTYPAFDPKWQPRKYILPTEIGQLIHRKGGELEVRWKEAEHELLFCTIELRNGEPICLSDSTYEEWIIVQIFRDGLVHELNAVQKRSGVLRRGKVFRALFKGTCDFMDYDNVKDACRLIKSSGIGEWALAREALDCLKEYVAEVVKDLVKNELLIDPEAHNIGWLTCVKVEDVPW
;
A
#
# COMPACT_ATOMS: atom_id res chain seq x y z
N ILE A 1 -25.66 27.48 15.17
CA ILE A 1 -25.20 26.18 15.71
C ILE A 1 -24.46 25.49 14.58
N ALA A 2 -23.13 25.59 14.56
CA ALA A 2 -22.32 24.82 13.60
C ALA A 2 -22.68 23.34 13.78
N SER A 3 -22.99 22.64 12.68
CA SER A 3 -23.54 21.30 12.75
C SER A 3 -22.54 20.39 13.46
N ALA A 4 -22.91 19.87 14.64
CA ALA A 4 -22.06 18.97 15.42
C ALA A 4 -21.97 17.56 14.77
N PHE A 5 -22.69 17.32 13.67
CA PHE A 5 -22.77 16.03 13.01
C PHE A 5 -21.46 15.53 12.37
N PRO A 6 -20.64 16.36 11.69
CA PRO A 6 -19.39 15.90 11.08
C PRO A 6 -18.35 15.46 12.13
N GLN A 7 -18.23 16.18 13.24
CA GLN A 7 -17.31 15.84 14.33
C GLN A 7 -17.70 14.52 15.03
N TYR A 8 -18.99 14.27 15.27
CA TYR A 8 -19.45 12.99 15.83
C TYR A 8 -19.30 11.84 14.84
N ARG A 9 -19.50 12.10 13.55
CA ARG A 9 -19.25 11.13 12.47
C ARG A 9 -17.78 10.71 12.43
N GLN A 10 -16.85 11.65 12.51
CA GLN A 10 -15.42 11.33 12.48
C GLN A 10 -14.97 10.57 13.73
N ALA A 11 -15.48 10.96 14.90
CA ALA A 11 -15.21 10.25 16.16
C ALA A 11 -15.66 8.77 16.11
N LEU A 12 -16.78 8.48 15.45
CA LEU A 12 -17.25 7.10 15.25
C LEU A 12 -16.24 6.27 14.45
N TYR A 13 -15.78 6.73 13.28
CA TYR A 13 -14.86 5.96 12.44
C TYR A 13 -13.48 5.79 13.08
N ILE A 14 -13.02 6.79 13.85
CA ILE A 14 -11.82 6.65 14.69
C ILE A 14 -12.02 5.55 15.74
N ALA A 15 -13.18 5.51 16.40
CA ALA A 15 -13.49 4.47 17.37
C ALA A 15 -13.59 3.08 16.71
N ILE A 16 -14.08 2.99 15.47
CA ILE A 16 -14.10 1.75 14.68
C ILE A 16 -12.68 1.27 14.42
N LYS A 17 -11.78 2.13 13.93
CA LYS A 17 -10.36 1.81 13.72
C LYS A 17 -9.68 1.29 14.98
N ASP A 18 -10.02 1.81 16.15
CA ASP A 18 -9.41 1.42 17.42
C ASP A 18 -9.92 0.09 17.98
N SER A 19 -11.07 -0.41 17.53
CA SER A 19 -11.63 -1.70 17.98
C SER A 19 -12.58 -2.34 16.96
N PRO A 20 -12.13 -2.65 15.73
CA PRO A 20 -13.02 -3.05 14.64
C PRO A 20 -13.74 -4.37 14.92
N LEU A 21 -13.18 -5.26 15.75
CA LEU A 21 -13.86 -6.48 16.19
C LEU A 21 -15.14 -6.19 17.00
N ARG A 22 -15.07 -5.24 17.93
CA ARG A 22 -16.22 -4.87 18.75
C ARG A 22 -17.31 -4.21 17.91
N TRP A 23 -16.90 -3.33 17.00
CA TRP A 23 -17.81 -2.64 16.10
C TRP A 23 -18.42 -3.57 15.03
N MET A 24 -17.66 -4.58 14.58
CA MET A 24 -18.19 -5.66 13.76
C MET A 24 -19.34 -6.40 14.45
N LEU A 25 -19.13 -6.84 15.70
CA LEU A 25 -20.18 -7.51 16.49
C LEU A 25 -21.40 -6.61 16.71
N LEU A 26 -21.18 -5.34 17.00
CA LEU A 26 -22.28 -4.37 17.11
C LEU A 26 -23.04 -4.25 15.79
N SER A 27 -22.33 -4.08 14.67
CA SER A 27 -22.93 -3.90 13.35
C SER A 27 -23.82 -5.07 12.93
N LEU A 28 -23.46 -6.29 13.33
CA LEU A 28 -24.27 -7.49 13.11
C LEU A 28 -25.55 -7.48 13.94
N ALA A 29 -25.46 -7.04 15.20
CA ALA A 29 -26.61 -6.98 16.10
C ALA A 29 -27.62 -5.89 15.69
N VAL A 30 -27.14 -4.75 15.18
CA VAL A 30 -27.99 -3.62 14.77
C VAL A 30 -28.24 -3.54 13.26
N GLN A 31 -27.66 -4.45 12.48
CA GLN A 31 -27.76 -4.50 11.02
C GLN A 31 -27.34 -3.20 10.32
N ASP A 32 -26.29 -2.54 10.84
CA ASP A 32 -25.76 -1.29 10.26
C ASP A 32 -24.67 -1.57 9.22
N LYS A 33 -24.98 -1.27 7.96
CA LYS A 33 -24.08 -1.50 6.82
C LYS A 33 -22.79 -0.67 6.90
N LEU A 34 -22.85 0.57 7.39
CA LEU A 34 -21.69 1.45 7.40
C LEU A 34 -20.67 0.99 8.43
N ILE A 35 -21.11 0.68 9.66
CA ILE A 35 -20.24 0.17 10.72
C ILE A 35 -19.65 -1.19 10.29
N PHE A 36 -20.45 -2.04 9.64
CA PHE A 36 -20.01 -3.33 9.14
C PHE A 36 -18.92 -3.19 8.10
N THR A 37 -19.14 -2.38 7.06
CA THR A 37 -18.17 -2.15 5.98
C THR A 37 -16.87 -1.59 6.54
N GLU A 38 -16.94 -0.51 7.35
CA GLU A 38 -15.74 0.11 7.93
C GLU A 38 -14.94 -0.90 8.77
N SER A 39 -15.64 -1.66 9.63
CA SER A 39 -15.02 -2.68 10.47
C SER A 39 -14.39 -3.79 9.63
N LEU A 40 -15.08 -4.27 8.58
CA LEU A 40 -14.60 -5.35 7.73
C LEU A 40 -13.33 -4.94 6.96
N VAL A 41 -13.26 -3.72 6.44
CA VAL A 41 -12.07 -3.21 5.73
C VAL A 41 -10.85 -3.26 6.65
N HIS A 42 -10.97 -2.84 7.92
CA HIS A 42 -9.86 -2.96 8.87
C HIS A 42 -9.48 -4.40 9.18
N LEU A 43 -10.47 -5.29 9.38
CA LEU A 43 -10.22 -6.68 9.73
C LEU A 43 -9.57 -7.45 8.58
N VAL A 44 -10.03 -7.24 7.34
CA VAL A 44 -9.43 -7.84 6.15
C VAL A 44 -8.03 -7.28 5.92
N GLY A 45 -7.86 -5.95 5.98
CA GLY A 45 -6.57 -5.32 5.73
C GLY A 45 -5.47 -5.72 6.71
N THR A 46 -5.82 -6.18 7.92
CA THR A 46 -4.87 -6.62 8.96
C THR A 46 -4.74 -8.14 9.09
N TYR A 47 -5.54 -8.91 8.36
CA TYR A 47 -5.48 -10.37 8.36
C TYR A 47 -4.12 -10.85 7.78
N PRO A 48 -3.44 -11.87 8.37
CA PRO A 48 -3.84 -12.68 9.52
C PRO A 48 -3.28 -12.19 10.87
N ALA A 49 -2.62 -11.02 10.92
CA ALA A 49 -1.91 -10.58 12.12
C ALA A 49 -2.83 -9.94 13.18
N PHE A 50 -3.78 -9.11 12.73
CA PHE A 50 -4.59 -8.20 13.55
C PHE A 50 -3.75 -7.26 14.45
N ASP A 51 -4.26 -6.08 14.79
CA ASP A 51 -3.56 -5.25 15.80
C ASP A 51 -3.72 -5.90 17.19
N PRO A 52 -2.63 -6.19 17.93
CA PRO A 52 -2.73 -6.75 19.28
C PRO A 52 -3.59 -5.92 20.24
N LYS A 53 -3.68 -4.59 20.04
CA LYS A 53 -4.50 -3.67 20.84
C LYS A 53 -5.99 -4.00 20.77
N TRP A 54 -6.45 -4.60 19.67
CA TRP A 54 -7.84 -4.99 19.48
C TRP A 54 -8.26 -6.20 20.34
N GLN A 55 -7.30 -6.85 21.02
CA GLN A 55 -7.54 -7.96 21.93
C GLN A 55 -8.39 -9.06 21.30
N PRO A 56 -8.00 -9.61 20.12
CA PRO A 56 -8.84 -10.52 19.34
C PRO A 56 -9.31 -11.76 20.09
N ARG A 57 -8.55 -12.22 21.09
CA ARG A 57 -8.92 -13.37 21.94
C ARG A 57 -10.15 -13.14 22.83
N LYS A 58 -10.57 -11.88 23.04
CA LYS A 58 -11.75 -11.55 23.86
C LYS A 58 -13.06 -11.62 23.08
N TYR A 59 -12.99 -11.65 21.75
CA TYR A 59 -14.16 -11.55 20.88
C TYR A 59 -14.25 -12.80 20.04
N ILE A 60 -15.42 -13.43 20.05
CA ILE A 60 -15.73 -14.58 19.20
C ILE A 60 -16.55 -14.04 18.03
N LEU A 61 -15.97 -14.05 16.83
CA LEU A 61 -16.70 -13.72 15.62
C LEU A 61 -17.57 -14.90 15.18
N PRO A 62 -18.76 -14.65 14.60
CA PRO A 62 -19.51 -15.69 13.90
C PRO A 62 -18.65 -16.35 12.82
N THR A 63 -18.86 -17.64 12.59
CA THR A 63 -18.07 -18.46 11.66
C THR A 63 -18.07 -17.87 10.26
N GLU A 64 -19.22 -17.40 9.81
CA GLU A 64 -19.44 -16.82 8.48
C GLU A 64 -18.59 -15.57 8.28
N ILE A 65 -18.47 -14.74 9.32
CA ILE A 65 -17.64 -13.53 9.31
C ILE A 65 -16.16 -13.87 9.33
N GLY A 66 -15.76 -14.86 10.13
CA GLY A 66 -14.39 -15.38 10.13
C GLY A 66 -13.98 -15.90 8.75
N GLN A 67 -14.86 -16.66 8.09
CA GLN A 67 -14.66 -17.17 6.74
C GLN A 67 -14.60 -16.04 5.70
N LEU A 68 -15.46 -15.02 5.84
CA LEU A 68 -15.44 -13.85 4.98
C LEU A 68 -14.11 -13.09 5.07
N ILE A 69 -13.61 -12.85 6.29
CA ILE A 69 -12.32 -12.20 6.53
C ILE A 69 -11.18 -13.04 5.94
N HIS A 70 -11.20 -14.35 6.17
CA HIS A 70 -10.19 -15.27 5.62
C HIS A 70 -10.16 -15.22 4.08
N ARG A 71 -11.32 -15.33 3.44
CA ARG A 71 -11.47 -15.29 1.97
C ARG A 71 -10.97 -13.96 1.40
N LYS A 72 -11.52 -12.84 1.85
CA LYS A 72 -11.12 -11.50 1.35
C LYS A 72 -9.68 -11.15 1.70
N GLY A 73 -9.18 -11.63 2.84
CA GLY A 73 -7.78 -11.47 3.24
C GLY A 73 -6.83 -12.22 2.31
N GLY A 74 -7.20 -13.44 1.91
CA GLY A 74 -6.48 -14.22 0.89
C GLY A 74 -6.53 -13.58 -0.50
N GLU A 75 -7.68 -13.06 -0.93
CA GLU A 75 -7.82 -12.32 -2.19
C GLU A 75 -6.93 -11.05 -2.21
N LEU A 76 -6.93 -10.30 -1.10
CA LEU A 76 -6.05 -9.14 -0.94
C LEU A 76 -4.57 -9.56 -0.96
N GLU A 77 -4.24 -10.70 -0.36
CA GLU A 77 -2.90 -11.29 -0.38
C GLU A 77 -2.39 -11.63 -1.76
N VAL A 78 -3.23 -12.25 -2.59
CA VAL A 78 -2.90 -12.51 -3.99
C VAL A 78 -2.60 -11.21 -4.72
N ARG A 79 -3.48 -10.21 -4.60
CA ARG A 79 -3.34 -8.93 -5.32
C ARG A 79 -2.06 -8.18 -4.96
N TRP A 80 -1.69 -8.09 -3.68
CA TRP A 80 -0.46 -7.39 -3.32
C TRP A 80 0.80 -8.17 -3.69
N LYS A 81 0.76 -9.51 -3.73
CA LYS A 81 1.88 -10.32 -4.22
C LYS A 81 2.09 -10.17 -5.72
N GLU A 82 1.00 -10.11 -6.48
CA GLU A 82 1.04 -9.85 -7.92
C GLU A 82 1.68 -8.49 -8.21
N ALA A 83 1.28 -7.44 -7.48
CA ALA A 83 1.90 -6.13 -7.59
C ALA A 83 3.38 -6.14 -7.19
N GLU A 84 3.76 -6.80 -6.08
CA GLU A 84 5.18 -6.94 -5.71
C GLU A 84 5.99 -7.63 -6.81
N HIS A 85 5.46 -8.72 -7.36
CA HIS A 85 6.09 -9.46 -8.43
C HIS A 85 6.27 -8.55 -9.66
N GLU A 86 5.20 -7.91 -10.12
CA GLU A 86 5.25 -6.99 -11.26
C GLU A 86 6.29 -5.87 -11.05
N LEU A 87 6.30 -5.22 -9.89
CA LEU A 87 7.29 -4.18 -9.58
C LEU A 87 8.73 -4.70 -9.57
N LEU A 88 8.98 -5.91 -9.05
CA LEU A 88 10.33 -6.50 -9.03
C LEU A 88 10.84 -6.85 -10.44
N PHE A 89 9.94 -7.21 -11.35
CA PHE A 89 10.25 -7.51 -12.75
C PHE A 89 10.15 -6.28 -13.68
N CYS A 90 9.75 -5.12 -13.16
CA CYS A 90 9.64 -3.86 -13.89
C CYS A 90 10.93 -3.57 -14.68
N THR A 91 10.79 -3.36 -15.98
CA THR A 91 11.83 -2.80 -16.83
C THR A 91 11.19 -1.63 -17.57
N ILE A 92 11.77 -0.43 -17.45
CA ILE A 92 11.28 0.74 -18.18
C ILE A 92 11.64 0.56 -19.66
N GLU A 93 10.75 0.97 -20.55
CA GLU A 93 11.00 0.99 -21.99
C GLU A 93 11.62 2.33 -22.41
N LEU A 94 12.56 2.28 -23.35
CA LEU A 94 13.04 3.46 -24.06
C LEU A 94 11.89 4.08 -24.88
N ARG A 95 12.06 5.33 -25.34
CA ARG A 95 11.07 6.02 -26.20
C ARG A 95 10.71 5.25 -27.49
N ASN A 96 11.54 4.29 -27.90
CA ASN A 96 11.31 3.41 -29.06
C ASN A 96 10.57 2.09 -28.72
N GLY A 97 10.18 1.88 -27.46
CA GLY A 97 9.52 0.67 -26.98
C GLY A 97 10.46 -0.49 -26.66
N GLU A 98 11.78 -0.30 -26.72
CA GLU A 98 12.74 -1.34 -26.35
C GLU A 98 12.99 -1.35 -24.84
N PRO A 99 13.06 -2.53 -24.19
CA PRO A 99 13.36 -2.61 -22.77
C PRO A 99 14.79 -2.12 -22.50
N ILE A 100 14.95 -1.31 -21.45
CA ILE A 100 16.25 -0.80 -21.05
C ILE A 100 17.18 -1.95 -20.64
N CYS A 101 18.26 -2.10 -21.40
CA CYS A 101 19.37 -3.03 -21.14
C CYS A 101 20.63 -2.26 -20.74
N LEU A 102 21.64 -2.96 -20.22
CA LEU A 102 22.95 -2.36 -19.97
C LEU A 102 23.65 -2.05 -21.31
N SER A 103 23.76 -0.79 -21.66
CA SER A 103 24.55 -0.29 -22.80
C SER A 103 25.13 1.09 -22.47
N ASP A 104 26.09 1.57 -23.27
CA ASP A 104 26.69 2.89 -23.06
C ASP A 104 25.66 4.02 -23.14
N SER A 105 24.64 3.90 -24.00
CA SER A 105 23.61 4.90 -24.22
C SER A 105 22.42 4.84 -23.26
N THR A 106 22.26 3.74 -22.52
CA THR A 106 21.11 3.49 -21.62
C THR A 106 21.54 3.23 -20.18
N TYR A 107 22.81 3.51 -19.89
CA TYR A 107 23.43 3.20 -18.62
C TYR A 107 22.73 3.90 -17.45
N GLU A 108 22.34 5.16 -17.63
CA GLU A 108 21.74 6.00 -16.59
C GLU A 108 20.32 5.53 -16.24
N GLU A 109 19.53 5.17 -17.25
CA GLU A 109 18.20 4.62 -17.08
C GLU A 109 18.26 3.20 -16.49
N TRP A 110 19.22 2.40 -16.94
CA TRP A 110 19.43 1.05 -16.42
C TRP A 110 19.79 1.07 -14.93
N ILE A 111 20.68 1.98 -14.50
CA ILE A 111 21.06 2.08 -13.09
C ILE A 111 19.91 2.56 -12.21
N ILE A 112 19.04 3.44 -12.71
CA ILE A 112 17.80 3.85 -12.00
C ILE A 112 16.92 2.64 -11.71
N VAL A 113 16.70 1.77 -12.71
CA VAL A 113 15.92 0.54 -12.52
C VAL A 113 16.57 -0.37 -11.47
N GLN A 114 17.90 -0.46 -11.43
CA GLN A 114 18.59 -1.29 -10.43
C GLN A 114 18.47 -0.71 -9.01
N ILE A 115 18.65 0.61 -8.84
CA ILE A 115 18.49 1.28 -7.54
C ILE A 115 17.06 1.10 -7.02
N PHE A 116 16.07 1.23 -7.91
CA PHE A 116 14.68 0.98 -7.56
C PHE A 116 14.44 -0.45 -7.08
N ARG A 117 14.92 -1.46 -7.83
CA ARG A 117 14.75 -2.87 -7.46
C ARG A 117 15.42 -3.18 -6.12
N ASP A 118 16.63 -2.68 -5.89
CA ASP A 118 17.34 -2.86 -4.62
C ASP A 118 16.58 -2.22 -3.44
N GLY A 119 16.18 -0.96 -3.58
CA GLY A 119 15.41 -0.24 -2.57
C GLY A 119 14.05 -0.88 -2.30
N LEU A 120 13.35 -1.34 -3.34
CA LEU A 120 12.08 -2.05 -3.23
C LEU A 120 12.26 -3.35 -2.44
N VAL A 121 13.26 -4.18 -2.79
CA VAL A 121 13.54 -5.43 -2.06
C VAL A 121 13.79 -5.16 -0.58
N HIS A 122 14.47 -4.07 -0.23
CA HIS A 122 14.69 -3.68 1.16
C HIS A 122 13.36 -3.40 1.90
N GLU A 123 12.48 -2.59 1.30
CA GLU A 123 11.16 -2.29 1.87
C GLU A 123 10.28 -3.55 1.99
N LEU A 124 10.25 -4.40 0.95
CA LEU A 124 9.44 -5.61 0.95
C LEU A 124 9.91 -6.63 1.99
N ASN A 125 11.23 -6.79 2.15
CA ASN A 125 11.81 -7.63 3.20
C ASN A 125 11.42 -7.15 4.60
N ALA A 126 11.34 -5.83 4.82
CA ALA A 126 10.91 -5.26 6.10
C ALA A 126 9.44 -5.59 6.46
N VAL A 127 8.60 -5.92 5.46
CA VAL A 127 7.17 -6.23 5.62
C VAL A 127 6.80 -7.70 5.31
N GLN A 128 7.79 -8.59 5.16
CA GLN A 128 7.56 -10.00 4.81
C GLN A 128 6.96 -10.83 5.94
N LYS A 129 7.24 -10.47 7.21
CA LYS A 129 6.67 -11.18 8.38
C LYS A 129 5.16 -11.00 8.42
N ARG A 130 4.43 -11.90 9.11
CA ARG A 130 2.98 -11.77 9.32
C ARG A 130 2.58 -10.39 9.86
N SER A 131 3.34 -9.84 10.80
CA SER A 131 3.12 -8.49 11.35
C SER A 131 3.35 -7.36 10.35
N GLY A 132 4.06 -7.61 9.25
CA GLY A 132 4.34 -6.66 8.17
C GLY A 132 3.08 -6.21 7.42
N VAL A 133 2.00 -7.00 7.46
CA VAL A 133 0.67 -6.58 6.96
C VAL A 133 0.22 -5.25 7.57
N LEU A 134 0.57 -4.99 8.84
CA LEU A 134 0.24 -3.74 9.53
C LEU A 134 1.02 -2.51 9.03
N ARG A 135 2.02 -2.69 8.15
CA ARG A 135 2.84 -1.62 7.57
C ARG A 135 2.75 -1.56 6.04
N ARG A 136 2.26 -2.63 5.41
CA ARG A 136 2.22 -2.82 3.96
C ARG A 136 1.49 -1.70 3.22
N GLY A 137 0.37 -1.22 3.76
CA GLY A 137 -0.35 -0.10 3.16
C GLY A 137 0.45 1.20 3.12
N LYS A 138 1.32 1.45 4.11
CA LYS A 138 2.23 2.61 4.07
C LYS A 138 3.25 2.49 2.95
N VAL A 139 3.82 1.31 2.76
CA VAL A 139 4.79 1.06 1.69
C VAL A 139 4.15 1.32 0.33
N PHE A 140 2.98 0.73 0.06
CA PHE A 140 2.28 0.94 -1.21
C PHE A 140 1.85 2.39 -1.44
N ARG A 141 1.41 3.10 -0.40
CA ARG A 141 1.11 4.55 -0.52
C ARG A 141 2.36 5.38 -0.77
N ALA A 142 3.49 5.04 -0.16
CA ALA A 142 4.75 5.73 -0.41
C ALA A 142 5.24 5.52 -1.85
N LEU A 143 5.12 4.29 -2.37
CA LEU A 143 5.39 3.93 -3.76
C LEU A 143 4.50 4.72 -4.72
N PHE A 144 3.19 4.74 -4.48
CA PHE A 144 2.23 5.47 -5.32
C PHE A 144 2.53 6.97 -5.40
N LYS A 145 2.97 7.58 -4.29
CA LYS A 145 3.34 9.00 -4.25
C LYS A 145 4.75 9.29 -4.78
N GLY A 146 5.54 8.26 -5.08
CA GLY A 146 6.95 8.39 -5.43
C GLY A 146 7.80 9.02 -4.32
N THR A 147 7.42 8.81 -3.06
CA THR A 147 8.06 9.40 -1.86
C THR A 147 9.09 8.48 -1.20
N CYS A 148 9.34 7.32 -1.78
CA CYS A 148 10.41 6.42 -1.32
C CYS A 148 11.78 7.04 -1.61
N ASP A 149 12.73 6.90 -0.68
CA ASP A 149 14.07 7.50 -0.80
C ASP A 149 14.80 7.06 -2.08
N PHE A 150 14.62 5.79 -2.49
CA PHE A 150 15.18 5.22 -3.73
C PHE A 150 14.46 5.65 -5.01
N MET A 151 13.42 6.48 -4.90
CA MET A 151 12.72 7.12 -6.01
C MET A 151 12.88 8.66 -5.97
N ASP A 152 13.59 9.19 -4.98
CA ASP A 152 13.93 10.61 -4.94
C ASP A 152 15.06 10.92 -5.92
N TYR A 153 14.91 11.99 -6.70
CA TYR A 153 15.85 12.30 -7.77
C TYR A 153 17.25 12.64 -7.23
N ASP A 154 17.33 13.42 -6.15
CA ASP A 154 18.61 13.85 -5.63
C ASP A 154 19.35 12.68 -4.97
N ASN A 155 18.63 11.82 -4.23
CA ASN A 155 19.19 10.59 -3.67
C ASN A 155 19.69 9.63 -4.77
N VAL A 156 18.90 9.41 -5.82
CA VAL A 156 19.27 8.52 -6.94
C VAL A 156 20.47 9.08 -7.69
N LYS A 157 20.49 10.39 -7.95
CA LYS A 157 21.63 11.08 -8.58
C LYS A 157 22.90 10.96 -7.74
N ASP A 158 22.81 11.13 -6.43
CA ASP A 158 23.95 10.99 -5.53
C ASP A 158 24.48 9.56 -5.46
N ALA A 159 23.60 8.55 -5.43
CA ALA A 159 23.98 7.15 -5.54
C ALA A 159 24.72 6.86 -6.86
N CYS A 160 24.25 7.42 -7.98
CA CYS A 160 24.89 7.25 -9.29
C CYS A 160 26.25 7.95 -9.41
N ARG A 161 26.46 9.09 -8.76
CA ARG A 161 27.76 9.80 -8.72
C ARG A 161 28.88 8.96 -8.10
N LEU A 162 28.54 8.07 -7.17
CA LEU A 162 29.51 7.15 -6.57
C LEU A 162 30.00 6.08 -7.56
N ILE A 163 29.21 5.79 -8.60
CA ILE A 163 29.45 4.71 -9.56
C ILE A 163 30.27 5.20 -10.77
N LYS A 164 30.13 6.47 -11.17
CA LYS A 164 30.94 7.09 -12.24
C LYS A 164 31.77 8.26 -11.72
N SER A 165 33.10 8.09 -11.70
CA SER A 165 34.09 9.09 -11.27
C SER A 165 34.41 10.16 -12.33
N SER A 166 33.91 10.05 -13.55
CA SER A 166 34.19 10.96 -14.66
C SER A 166 32.95 11.75 -15.07
N GLY A 167 33.14 13.07 -15.13
CA GLY A 167 32.09 14.08 -15.15
C GLY A 167 31.10 14.00 -16.31
N ILE A 168 29.85 14.31 -15.94
CA ILE A 168 28.83 15.00 -16.72
C ILE A 168 28.55 14.39 -18.10
N GLY A 169 27.62 13.42 -18.12
CA GLY A 169 26.55 13.37 -19.11
C GLY A 169 25.31 14.08 -18.54
N GLU A 170 24.48 14.67 -19.40
CA GLU A 170 23.25 15.34 -18.97
C GLU A 170 22.25 14.33 -18.38
N TRP A 171 22.14 14.29 -17.04
CA TRP A 171 21.13 13.56 -16.25
C TRP A 171 19.67 14.03 -16.52
N ALA A 172 19.42 14.73 -17.62
CA ALA A 172 18.10 15.11 -18.07
C ALA A 172 17.29 13.85 -18.48
N LEU A 173 17.91 12.92 -19.21
CA LEU A 173 17.28 11.65 -19.59
C LEU A 173 17.02 10.74 -18.37
N ALA A 174 17.93 10.74 -17.41
CA ALA A 174 17.77 10.06 -16.13
C ALA A 174 16.56 10.57 -15.32
N ARG A 175 16.27 11.89 -15.38
CA ARG A 175 15.07 12.44 -14.73
C ARG A 175 13.81 11.91 -15.40
N GLU A 176 13.75 11.98 -16.73
CA GLU A 176 12.60 11.46 -17.50
C GLU A 176 12.37 9.97 -17.23
N ALA A 177 13.44 9.16 -17.21
CA ALA A 177 13.34 7.75 -16.89
C ALA A 177 12.81 7.50 -15.47
N LEU A 178 13.28 8.27 -14.48
CA LEU A 178 12.76 8.19 -13.12
C LEU A 178 11.28 8.59 -13.03
N ASP A 179 10.84 9.59 -13.80
CA ASP A 179 9.44 10.00 -13.87
C ASP A 179 8.58 8.91 -14.53
N CYS A 180 9.03 8.30 -15.64
CA CYS A 180 8.38 7.15 -16.25
C CYS A 180 8.28 5.95 -15.29
N LEU A 181 9.33 5.70 -14.50
CA LEU A 181 9.30 4.67 -13.46
C LEU A 181 8.24 4.97 -12.41
N LYS A 182 8.17 6.21 -11.91
CA LYS A 182 7.18 6.63 -10.92
C LYS A 182 5.75 6.45 -11.44
N GLU A 183 5.51 6.84 -12.68
CA GLU A 183 4.20 6.66 -13.33
C GLU A 183 3.84 5.18 -13.45
N TYR A 184 4.77 4.34 -13.91
CA TYR A 184 4.56 2.89 -13.98
C TYR A 184 4.26 2.31 -12.59
N VAL A 185 5.08 2.62 -11.58
CA VAL A 185 4.89 2.15 -10.20
C VAL A 185 3.53 2.58 -9.67
N ALA A 186 3.14 3.84 -9.86
CA ALA A 186 1.86 4.37 -9.43
C ALA A 186 0.69 3.63 -10.09
N GLU A 187 0.79 3.33 -11.39
CA GLU A 187 -0.21 2.58 -12.13
C GLU A 187 -0.36 1.15 -11.60
N VAL A 188 0.74 0.44 -11.33
CA VAL A 188 0.72 -0.93 -10.77
C VAL A 188 0.03 -0.97 -9.41
N VAL A 189 0.30 0.00 -8.54
CA VAL A 189 -0.20 -0.02 -7.14
C VAL A 189 -1.50 0.74 -6.93
N LYS A 190 -2.04 1.42 -7.95
CA LYS A 190 -3.20 2.33 -7.83
C LYS A 190 -4.40 1.69 -7.14
N ASP A 191 -4.66 0.42 -7.43
CA ASP A 191 -5.81 -0.30 -6.90
C ASP A 191 -5.59 -0.80 -5.48
N LEU A 192 -4.33 -0.91 -5.04
CA LEU A 192 -3.97 -1.27 -3.66
C LEU A 192 -4.05 -0.06 -2.72
N VAL A 193 -3.80 1.15 -3.22
CA VAL A 193 -3.82 2.38 -2.41
C VAL A 193 -5.19 3.02 -2.28
N LYS A 194 -6.21 2.51 -2.99
CA LYS A 194 -7.60 2.95 -2.83
C LYS A 194 -8.03 2.85 -1.36
N ASN A 195 -8.77 3.85 -0.91
CA ASN A 195 -9.30 3.91 0.44
C ASN A 195 -10.81 3.68 0.42
N GLU A 196 -11.24 2.56 0.99
CA GLU A 196 -12.66 2.24 1.20
C GLU A 196 -13.13 2.61 2.62
N LEU A 197 -12.27 3.24 3.44
CA LEU A 197 -12.64 3.79 4.74
C LEU A 197 -13.16 5.22 4.61
N LEU A 198 -13.94 5.64 5.61
CA LEU A 198 -14.44 7.02 5.70
C LEU A 198 -13.45 7.99 6.36
N ILE A 199 -12.34 7.48 6.89
CA ILE A 199 -11.22 8.26 7.41
C ILE A 199 -9.99 8.15 6.51
N ASP A 200 -9.20 9.22 6.48
CA ASP A 200 -7.93 9.22 5.77
C ASP A 200 -6.92 8.29 6.47
N PRO A 201 -6.35 7.29 5.77
CA PRO A 201 -5.45 6.33 6.37
C PRO A 201 -4.17 6.94 6.93
N GLU A 202 -3.62 7.97 6.29
CA GLU A 202 -2.34 8.55 6.69
C GLU A 202 -2.50 9.47 7.89
N ALA A 203 -3.53 10.32 7.89
CA ALA A 203 -3.89 11.19 9.00
C ALA A 203 -4.21 10.41 10.28
N HIS A 204 -4.68 9.17 10.16
CA HIS A 204 -5.05 8.31 11.30
C HIS A 204 -4.09 7.13 11.53
N ASN A 205 -2.89 7.17 10.93
CA ASN A 205 -1.81 6.20 11.12
C ASN A 205 -2.23 4.73 10.83
N ILE A 206 -3.11 4.53 9.86
CA ILE A 206 -3.57 3.22 9.39
C ILE A 206 -2.46 2.64 8.53
N GLY A 207 -1.77 1.62 9.02
CA GLY A 207 -0.59 1.10 8.34
C GLY A 207 -0.86 0.02 7.28
N TRP A 208 -2.06 -0.54 7.27
CA TRP A 208 -2.47 -1.63 6.37
C TRP A 208 -3.20 -1.12 5.12
N LEU A 209 -3.50 -2.04 4.21
CA LEU A 209 -4.27 -1.80 2.99
C LEU A 209 -5.76 -1.65 3.28
N THR A 210 -6.41 -0.74 2.57
CA THR A 210 -7.80 -0.32 2.82
C THR A 210 -8.67 -0.39 1.57
N CYS A 211 -8.22 -1.09 0.52
CA CYS A 211 -8.85 -1.12 -0.81
C CYS A 211 -9.90 -2.23 -0.98
N VAL A 212 -10.33 -2.85 0.12
CA VAL A 212 -11.22 -4.01 0.10
C VAL A 212 -12.66 -3.54 -0.07
N LYS A 213 -13.28 -3.90 -1.18
CA LYS A 213 -14.71 -3.62 -1.40
C LYS A 213 -15.58 -4.61 -0.62
N VAL A 214 -16.60 -4.06 0.04
CA VAL A 214 -17.59 -4.81 0.82
C VAL A 214 -18.95 -4.73 0.14
N GLU A 215 -19.30 -5.82 -0.56
CA GLU A 215 -20.57 -5.96 -1.26
C GLU A 215 -21.49 -6.97 -0.55
N ASP A 216 -20.90 -7.98 0.10
CA ASP A 216 -21.59 -9.05 0.80
C ASP A 216 -21.95 -8.63 2.25
N VAL A 217 -23.16 -8.11 2.46
CA VAL A 217 -23.73 -7.87 3.79
C VAL A 217 -24.58 -9.10 4.17
N PRO A 218 -24.43 -9.67 5.39
CA PRO A 218 -25.03 -10.96 5.72
C PRO A 218 -26.53 -10.91 6.09
N TRP A 219 -27.19 -9.75 5.95
CA TRP A 219 -28.63 -9.54 6.21
C TRP A 219 -29.30 -8.78 5.07
#